data_AF-A0A970YL88-F1
#
_entry.id   AF-A0A970YL88-F1
#
_cell.length_a   1.000
_cell.length_b   1.000
_cell.length_c   1.000
_cell.angle_alpha   90.00
_cell.angle_beta   90.00
_cell.angle_gamma   90.00
#
_symmetry.space_group_name_H-M   'P 1'
#
loop_
_entity.id
_entity.type
_entity.pdbx_description
1 polymer ?
#
loop_
_entity_poly.entity_id
_entity_poly.type
_entity_poly.pdbx_seq_one_letter_code
_entity_poly.pdbx_strand_id
1 'polypeptide(L)'
;MKKMKKSLFWTFSDKLLGAAYSMFREGSVDGVIHITAFGCGPDAFLGKLLEIESEESGIPFMTVRIDEHTGENHLQTRVEAFVDMLGRKSKKAGDRQ
;
A
#
# COMPACT_ATOMS: atom_id res chain seq x y z
N MET A 1 16.49 8.04 -3.52
CA MET A 1 15.92 8.04 -2.14
C MET A 1 16.13 9.41 -1.49
N LYS A 2 15.07 10.24 -1.39
CA LYS A 2 15.15 11.50 -0.63
C LYS A 2 15.14 11.12 0.85
N LYS A 3 16.23 11.41 1.58
CA LYS A 3 16.32 11.15 3.03
C LYS A 3 15.14 11.80 3.74
N MET A 4 14.28 11.00 4.35
CA MET A 4 13.30 11.52 5.31
C MET A 4 14.02 12.33 6.38
N LYS A 5 13.40 13.43 6.84
CA LYS A 5 13.99 14.32 7.86
C LYS A 5 14.39 13.57 9.15
N LYS A 6 13.76 12.42 9.42
CA LYS A 6 14.15 11.43 10.43
C LYS A 6 13.84 10.03 9.88
N SER A 7 14.76 9.09 10.06
CA SER A 7 14.48 7.69 9.78
C SER A 7 13.53 7.14 10.83
N LEU A 8 12.71 6.14 10.46
CA LEU A 8 12.02 5.36 11.48
C LEU A 8 13.06 4.63 12.34
N PHE A 9 12.80 4.53 13.64
CA PHE A 9 13.67 3.78 14.55
C PHE A 9 13.74 2.30 14.15
N TRP A 10 12.65 1.77 13.58
CA TRP A 10 12.56 0.40 13.09
C TRP A 10 13.09 0.30 11.66
N THR A 11 14.26 -0.32 11.53
CA THR A 11 14.98 -0.48 10.24
C THR A 11 14.12 -1.11 9.14
N PHE A 12 13.25 -2.07 9.49
CA PHE A 12 12.40 -2.72 8.50
C PHE A 12 11.31 -1.77 7.99
N SER A 13 10.62 -1.08 8.89
CA SER A 13 9.62 -0.07 8.54
C SER A 13 10.23 1.08 7.75
N ASP A 14 11.46 1.51 8.07
CA ASP A 14 12.17 2.57 7.33
C ASP A 14 12.44 2.16 5.87
N LYS A 15 12.87 0.91 5.65
CA LYS A 15 13.07 0.35 4.30
C LYS A 15 11.77 0.24 3.53
N LEU A 16 10.72 -0.29 4.16
CA LEU A 16 9.39 -0.41 3.53
C LEU A 16 8.83 0.95 3.12
N LEU A 17 8.95 1.94 4.00
CA LEU A 17 8.51 3.31 3.73
C LEU A 17 9.29 3.93 2.56
N GLY A 18 10.61 3.75 2.54
CA GLY A 18 11.46 4.23 1.45
C GLY A 18 11.10 3.60 0.10
N ALA A 19 10.79 2.30 0.07
CA ALA A 19 10.35 1.60 -1.14
C ALA A 19 8.98 2.11 -1.62
N ALA A 20 8.01 2.19 -0.72
CA ALA A 20 6.67 2.67 -1.05
C ALA A 20 6.68 4.12 -1.53
N TYR A 21 7.50 4.99 -0.93
CA TYR A 21 7.67 6.37 -1.39
C TYR A 21 8.21 6.46 -2.81
N SER A 22 9.11 5.55 -3.22
CA SER A 22 9.57 5.49 -4.61
C SER A 22 8.40 5.15 -5.53
N MET A 23 7.62 4.11 -5.18
CA MET A 23 6.47 3.67 -5.97
C MET A 23 5.41 4.77 -6.11
N PHE A 24 5.05 5.44 -5.01
CA PHE A 24 4.05 6.51 -5.02
C PHE A 24 4.50 7.74 -5.80
N ARG A 25 5.77 8.13 -5.69
CA ARG A 25 6.28 9.35 -6.33
C ARG A 25 6.63 9.17 -7.80
N GLU A 26 7.11 7.99 -8.18
CA GLU A 26 7.42 7.68 -9.57
C GLU A 26 6.16 7.35 -10.37
N GLY A 27 5.05 7.01 -9.70
CA GLY A 27 3.80 6.64 -10.37
C GLY A 27 3.93 5.37 -11.21
N SER A 28 4.91 4.51 -10.89
CA SER A 28 5.27 3.34 -11.67
C SER A 28 4.38 2.12 -11.39
N VAL A 29 3.33 2.29 -10.57
CA VAL A 29 2.44 1.20 -10.12
C VAL A 29 0.98 1.65 -10.19
N ASP A 30 0.09 0.71 -10.52
CA ASP A 30 -1.35 0.97 -10.57
C ASP A 30 -2.01 0.98 -9.18
N GLY A 31 -1.35 0.39 -8.17
CA GLY A 31 -1.82 0.30 -6.80
C GLY A 31 -0.78 -0.33 -5.88
N VAL A 32 -0.94 -0.16 -4.57
CA VAL A 32 -0.01 -0.68 -3.54
C VAL A 32 -0.76 -1.52 -2.51
N ILE A 33 -0.23 -2.71 -2.21
CA ILE A 33 -0.74 -3.60 -1.15
C ILE A 33 0.32 -3.69 -0.06
N HIS A 34 0.01 -3.20 1.15
CA HIS A 34 0.84 -3.37 2.32
C HIS A 34 0.43 -4.62 3.10
N ILE A 35 1.35 -5.55 3.27
CA ILE A 35 1.11 -6.82 3.98
C ILE A 35 1.80 -6.75 5.33
N THR A 36 1.06 -7.03 6.41
CA THR A 36 1.60 -7.05 7.77
C THR A 36 1.04 -8.22 8.57
N ALA A 37 1.85 -8.79 9.46
CA ALA A 37 1.40 -9.75 10.47
C ALA A 37 1.03 -9.09 11.81
N PHE A 38 1.29 -7.78 11.95
CA PHE A 38 1.12 -7.04 13.20
C PHE A 38 0.21 -5.83 13.00
N GLY A 39 -0.95 -5.84 13.65
CA GLY A 39 -1.90 -4.74 13.59
C GLY A 39 -1.58 -3.55 14.51
N CYS A 40 -0.56 -3.66 15.35
CA CYS A 40 -0.21 -2.69 16.39
C CYS A 40 1.31 -2.38 16.39
N GLY A 41 1.67 -1.24 16.97
CA GLY A 41 3.07 -0.79 17.07
C GLY A 41 3.57 -0.12 15.78
N PRO A 42 4.81 -0.40 15.33
CA PRO A 42 5.42 0.30 14.21
C PRO A 42 4.67 0.12 12.88
N ASP A 43 4.04 -1.03 12.68
CA ASP A 43 3.31 -1.36 11.45
C ASP A 43 2.01 -0.55 11.32
N ALA A 44 1.36 -0.22 12.44
CA ALA A 44 0.20 0.67 12.44
C ALA A 44 0.59 2.10 12.04
N PHE A 45 1.75 2.57 12.52
CA PHE A 45 2.28 3.88 12.12
C PHE A 45 2.70 3.89 10.65
N LEU A 46 3.40 2.85 10.19
CA LEU A 46 3.78 2.69 8.79
C LEU A 46 2.54 2.68 7.89
N GLY A 47 1.54 1.86 8.20
CA GLY A 47 0.30 1.79 7.43
C GLY A 47 -0.40 3.15 7.31
N LYS A 48 -0.39 3.96 8.39
CA LYS A 48 -0.98 5.31 8.34
C LYS A 48 -0.19 6.26 7.45
N LEU A 49 1.14 6.19 7.45
CA LEU A 49 1.97 7.00 6.56
C LEU A 49 1.72 6.64 5.09
N LEU A 50 1.65 5.34 4.78
CA LEU A 50 1.38 4.87 3.42
C LEU A 50 -0.01 5.28 2.92
N GLU A 51 -1.01 5.31 3.81
CA GLU A 51 -2.35 5.81 3.49
C GLU A 51 -2.32 7.29 3.11
N ILE A 52 -1.58 8.13 3.84
CA ILE A 52 -1.43 9.56 3.53
C ILE A 52 -0.78 9.76 2.15
N GLU A 53 0.33 9.05 1.86
CA GLU A 53 0.97 9.16 0.54
C GLU A 53 0.08 8.64 -0.60
N SER A 54 -0.73 7.62 -0.33
CA SER A 54 -1.71 7.12 -1.30
C SER A 54 -2.75 8.18 -1.66
N GLU A 55 -3.24 8.92 -0.66
CA GLU A 55 -4.18 10.02 -0.87
C GLU A 55 -3.53 11.15 -1.69
N GLU A 56 -2.29 11.51 -1.37
CA GLU A 56 -1.55 12.58 -2.06
C GLU A 56 -1.17 12.21 -3.51
N SER A 57 -0.74 10.97 -3.74
CA SER A 57 -0.36 10.48 -5.08
C SER A 57 -1.56 10.07 -5.94
N GLY A 58 -2.72 9.85 -5.33
CA GLY A 58 -3.91 9.32 -5.98
C GLY A 58 -3.79 7.86 -6.44
N ILE A 59 -2.73 7.16 -6.03
CA ILE A 59 -2.54 5.72 -6.29
C ILE A 59 -3.32 4.93 -5.23
N PRO A 60 -4.18 3.97 -5.62
CA PRO A 60 -4.95 3.20 -4.65
C PRO A 60 -4.07 2.34 -3.72
N PHE A 61 -4.45 2.25 -2.46
CA PHE A 61 -3.73 1.52 -1.42
C PHE A 61 -4.67 0.61 -0.63
N MET A 62 -4.16 -0.54 -0.21
CA MET A 62 -4.82 -1.37 0.80
C MET A 62 -3.82 -2.00 1.77
N THR A 63 -4.26 -2.26 3.00
CA THR A 63 -3.51 -3.10 3.94
C THR A 63 -4.18 -4.46 4.11
N VAL A 64 -3.37 -5.52 3.97
CA VAL A 64 -3.71 -6.91 4.24
C VAL A 64 -3.00 -7.32 5.53
N ARG A 65 -3.78 -7.88 6.46
CA ARG A 65 -3.27 -8.43 7.71
C ARG A 65 -3.30 -9.95 7.63
N ILE A 66 -2.18 -10.59 7.94
CA ILE A 66 -2.06 -12.05 7.99
C ILE A 66 -1.97 -12.46 9.45
N ASP A 67 -2.98 -13.19 9.92
CA ASP A 67 -3.03 -13.79 11.27
C ASP A 67 -3.45 -15.26 11.15
N GLU A 68 -3.14 -16.09 12.16
CA GLU A 68 -3.45 -17.53 12.17
C GLU A 68 -4.96 -17.80 12.06
N HIS A 69 -5.80 -16.87 12.52
CA HIS A 69 -7.26 -16.93 12.42
C HIS A 69 -7.84 -16.33 11.13
N THR A 70 -6.97 -15.87 10.22
CA THR A 70 -7.36 -15.21 8.97
C THR A 70 -7.74 -16.28 7.96
N GLY A 71 -9.04 -16.48 7.72
CA GLY A 71 -9.52 -17.44 6.73
C GLY A 71 -9.01 -17.12 5.33
N GLU A 72 -8.16 -17.98 4.77
CA GLU A 72 -7.49 -17.81 3.47
C GLU A 72 -8.43 -17.29 2.35
N ASN A 73 -9.65 -17.81 2.30
CA ASN A 73 -10.67 -17.40 1.34
C ASN A 73 -11.02 -15.90 1.39
N HIS A 74 -11.06 -15.30 2.58
CA HIS A 74 -11.41 -13.87 2.70
C HIS A 74 -10.26 -12.97 2.24
N LEU A 75 -9.00 -13.42 2.34
CA LEU A 75 -7.86 -12.67 1.83
C LEU A 75 -7.88 -12.67 0.31
N GLN A 76 -8.09 -13.84 -0.28
CA GLN A 76 -8.19 -14.00 -1.72
C GLN A 76 -9.27 -13.08 -2.31
N THR A 77 -10.49 -13.12 -1.80
CA THR A 77 -11.58 -12.26 -2.30
C THR A 77 -11.27 -10.77 -2.17
N ARG A 78 -10.59 -10.34 -1.10
CA ARG A 78 -10.19 -8.92 -0.93
C ARG A 78 -9.14 -8.49 -1.95
N VAL A 79 -8.15 -9.34 -2.22
CA VAL A 79 -7.12 -9.06 -3.22
C VAL A 79 -7.72 -9.04 -4.62
N GLU A 80 -8.56 -10.02 -4.96
CA GLU A 80 -9.30 -10.06 -6.23
C GLU A 80 -10.13 -8.79 -6.43
N ALA A 81 -10.92 -8.39 -5.44
CA ALA A 81 -11.73 -7.19 -5.50
C ALA A 81 -10.89 -5.91 -5.66
N PHE A 82 -9.71 -5.85 -5.03
CA PHE A 82 -8.80 -4.71 -5.18
C PHE A 82 -8.22 -4.64 -6.59
N VAL A 83 -7.74 -5.76 -7.14
CA VAL A 83 -7.20 -5.82 -8.52
C VAL A 83 -8.29 -5.47 -9.54
N ASP A 84 -9.51 -5.97 -9.36
CA ASP A 84 -10.66 -5.61 -10.21
C ASP A 84 -10.95 -4.10 -10.20
N MET A 85 -10.85 -3.47 -9.03
CA MET A 85 -11.01 -2.01 -8.89
C MET A 85 -9.90 -1.26 -9.66
N LEU A 86 -8.65 -1.72 -9.61
CA LEU A 86 -7.54 -1.13 -10.37
C LEU A 86 -7.78 -1.21 -11.88
N GLY A 87 -8.19 -2.39 -12.37
CA GLY A 87 -8.48 -2.60 -13.80
C GLY A 87 -9.61 -1.70 -14.32
N ARG A 88 -10.64 -1.42 -13.51
CA ARG A 88 -11.71 -0.47 -13.85
C ARG A 88 -11.22 0.97 -13.91
N LYS A 89 -10.29 1.36 -13.03
CA LYS A 89 -9.69 2.71 -13.02
C LYS A 89 -8.82 2.93 -14.26
N SER A 90 -8.03 1.93 -14.66
CA SER A 90 -7.21 1.96 -15.88
C SER A 90 -8.08 2.12 -17.15
N LYS A 91 -9.17 1.33 -17.28
CA LYS A 91 -10.10 1.45 -18.42
C LYS A 91 -10.78 2.82 -18.52
N LYS A 92 -11.19 3.42 -17.40
CA LYS A 92 -11.76 4.78 -17.38
C LYS A 92 -10.78 5.87 -17.81
N ALA A 93 -9.47 5.64 -17.69
CA ALA A 93 -8.45 6.57 -18.16
C ALA A 93 -8.23 6.47 -19.69
N GLY A 94 -8.42 5.27 -20.27
CA GLY A 94 -8.34 5.03 -21.72
C GLY A 94 -9.58 5.45 -22.53
N ASP A 95 -10.77 5.38 -21.94
CA ASP A 95 -12.05 5.72 -22.61
C ASP A 95 -12.38 7.23 -22.64
N ARG A 96 -11.45 8.11 -22.23
CA ARG A 96 -11.61 9.58 -22.33
C ARG A 96 -10.95 10.17 -23.58
N GLN A 97 -10.69 9.35 -24.59
CA GLN A 97 -10.04 9.74 -25.84
C GLN A 97 -10.94 9.54 -27.05
#